data_AF-A0A800G0Y7-F1
#
_entry.id   AF-A0A800G0Y7-F1
#
_cell.length_a   1.000
_cell.length_b   1.000
_cell.length_c   1.000
_cell.angle_alpha   90.00
_cell.angle_beta   90.00
_cell.angle_gamma   90.00
#
_symmetry.space_group_name_H-M   'P 1'
#
loop_
_entity.id
_entity.type
_entity.pdbx_description
1 polymer ?
#
loop_
_entity_poly.entity_id
_entity_poly.type
_entity_poly.pdbx_seq_one_letter_code
_entity_poly.pdbx_strand_id
1 'polypeptide(L)'
;MVQVLGAALITIGVILFVLRPVLQGDEATLTSSDGGKTELDAQKKMIALKGLRDAEYDYQSGKLDKEDFQSLRLEMASEVLEIMEEVGRELHADVEMEIQRVREGLDAGLTCLSCGEVNRKGSYFCGQCGSTLE
;
A
#
# COMPACT_ATOMS: atom_id res chain seq x y z
N MET A 1 43.85 -22.43 -22.11
CA MET A 1 43.40 -23.06 -20.85
C MET A 1 42.99 -22.03 -19.82
N VAL A 2 43.86 -21.05 -19.50
CA VAL A 2 43.57 -19.96 -18.53
C VAL A 2 42.33 -19.14 -18.89
N GLN A 3 42.12 -18.81 -20.17
CA GLN A 3 40.95 -18.02 -20.59
C GLN A 3 39.62 -18.78 -20.46
N VAL A 4 39.63 -20.10 -20.67
CA VAL A 4 38.44 -20.96 -20.49
C VAL A 4 38.09 -21.10 -19.01
N LEU A 5 39.11 -21.21 -18.16
CA LEU A 5 38.95 -21.27 -16.71
C LEU A 5 38.39 -19.96 -16.14
N GLY A 6 38.90 -18.82 -16.63
CA GLY A 6 38.39 -17.50 -16.25
C GLY A 6 36.94 -17.29 -16.67
N ALA A 7 36.59 -17.67 -17.90
CA ALA A 7 35.22 -17.60 -18.38
C ALA A 7 34.26 -18.42 -17.52
N ALA A 8 34.64 -19.68 -17.20
CA ALA A 8 33.81 -20.57 -16.38
C ALA A 8 33.58 -20.06 -14.95
N LEU A 9 34.60 -19.45 -14.32
CA LEU A 9 34.48 -18.87 -12.98
C LEU A 9 33.49 -17.70 -12.95
N ILE A 10 33.51 -16.85 -13.98
CA ILE A 10 32.59 -15.71 -14.09
C ILE A 10 31.16 -16.20 -14.29
N THR A 11 30.93 -17.18 -15.18
CA THR A 11 29.58 -17.74 -15.37
C THR A 11 29.04 -18.36 -14.10
N ILE A 12 29.84 -19.14 -13.38
CA ILE A 12 29.44 -19.74 -12.10
C ILE A 12 29.13 -18.65 -11.07
N GLY A 13 29.95 -17.61 -10.98
CA GLY A 13 29.72 -16.47 -10.08
C GLY A 13 28.41 -15.73 -10.38
N VAL A 14 28.11 -15.48 -11.65
CA VAL A 14 26.85 -14.84 -12.08
C VAL A 14 25.66 -15.73 -11.77
N ILE A 15 25.74 -17.04 -12.04
CA ILE A 15 24.69 -18.01 -11.73
C ILE A 15 24.41 -18.03 -10.21
N LEU A 16 25.45 -18.08 -9.38
CA LEU A 16 25.31 -18.05 -7.92
C LEU A 16 24.74 -16.72 -7.43
N PHE A 17 25.11 -15.60 -8.04
CA PHE A 17 24.59 -14.28 -7.70
C PHE A 17 23.08 -14.16 -8.01
N VAL A 18 22.64 -14.71 -9.15
CA VAL A 18 21.22 -14.72 -9.55
C VAL A 18 20.40 -15.75 -8.74
N LEU A 19 20.99 -16.89 -8.39
CA LEU A 19 20.34 -17.89 -7.54
C LEU A 19 20.29 -17.48 -6.07
N ARG A 20 21.16 -16.57 -5.63
CA ARG A 20 21.21 -16.08 -4.25
C ARG A 20 19.85 -15.57 -3.74
N PRO A 21 19.11 -14.67 -4.39
CA PRO A 21 17.79 -14.24 -3.91
C PRO A 21 16.77 -15.39 -3.86
N VAL A 22 16.84 -16.35 -4.78
CA VAL A 22 15.96 -17.53 -4.79
C VAL A 22 16.29 -18.48 -3.63
N LEU A 23 17.57 -18.60 -3.27
CA LEU A 23 18.04 -19.42 -2.14
C LEU A 23 17.92 -18.71 -0.78
N GLN A 24 17.98 -17.37 -0.77
CA GLN A 24 17.83 -16.53 0.42
C GLN A 24 16.37 -16.15 0.68
N GLY A 25 15.48 -16.43 -0.28
CA GLY A 25 14.05 -16.26 -0.14
C GLY A 25 13.61 -14.79 -0.13
N ASP A 26 14.41 -13.86 -0.66
CA ASP A 26 14.01 -12.45 -0.77
C ASP A 26 12.87 -12.32 -1.78
N GLU A 27 11.62 -12.47 -1.32
CA GLU A 27 10.47 -12.05 -2.11
C GLU A 27 10.37 -10.54 -2.08
N ALA A 28 10.42 -9.92 -3.27
CA ALA A 28 9.90 -8.59 -3.45
C ALA A 28 8.44 -8.63 -3.01
N THR A 29 8.10 -7.83 -2.01
CA THR A 29 6.72 -7.61 -1.58
C THR A 29 5.88 -7.46 -2.84
N LEU A 30 5.06 -8.47 -3.16
CA LEU A 30 4.02 -8.29 -4.16
C LEU A 30 3.15 -7.20 -3.58
N THR A 31 3.42 -5.97 -4.06
CA THR A 31 2.79 -4.74 -3.65
C THR A 31 1.35 -5.04 -3.34
N SER A 32 1.04 -4.83 -2.06
CA SER A 32 -0.24 -5.12 -1.44
C SER A 32 -1.40 -4.80 -2.38
N SER A 33 -2.49 -5.55 -2.22
CA SER A 33 -3.82 -5.35 -2.83
C SER A 33 -4.44 -3.94 -2.64
N ASP A 34 -3.66 -2.97 -2.19
CA ASP A 34 -4.00 -1.57 -1.98
C ASP A 34 -4.02 -0.77 -3.30
N GLY A 35 -3.26 -1.18 -4.32
CA GLY A 35 -3.15 -0.40 -5.58
C GLY A 35 -4.48 -0.10 -6.28
N GLY A 36 -5.51 -0.94 -6.09
CA GLY A 36 -6.85 -0.68 -6.61
C GLY A 36 -7.69 0.27 -5.74
N LYS A 37 -7.53 0.24 -4.41
CA LYS A 37 -8.31 1.09 -3.49
C LYS A 37 -7.79 2.53 -3.48
N THR A 38 -6.47 2.72 -3.47
CA THR A 38 -5.86 4.06 -3.51
C THR A 38 -6.20 4.82 -4.79
N GLU A 39 -6.31 4.14 -5.93
CA GLU A 39 -6.65 4.77 -7.22
C GLU A 39 -8.13 5.19 -7.30
N LEU A 40 -9.04 4.36 -6.76
CA LEU A 40 -10.47 4.68 -6.68
C LEU A 40 -10.74 5.86 -5.73
N ASP A 41 -10.06 5.90 -4.59
CA ASP A 41 -10.18 7.00 -3.63
C ASP A 41 -9.59 8.30 -4.16
N ALA A 42 -8.47 8.23 -4.90
CA ALA A 42 -7.91 9.37 -5.59
C ALA A 42 -8.87 9.92 -6.66
N GLN A 43 -9.55 9.05 -7.40
CA GLN A 43 -10.54 9.43 -8.40
C GLN A 43 -11.76 10.12 -7.77
N LYS A 44 -12.34 9.53 -6.70
CA LYS A 44 -13.47 10.13 -5.98
C LYS A 44 -13.14 11.52 -5.43
N LYS A 45 -11.97 11.67 -4.79
CA LYS A 45 -11.48 12.96 -4.28
C LYS A 45 -11.32 13.99 -5.40
N MET A 46 -10.81 13.58 -6.55
CA MET A 46 -10.61 14.48 -7.70
C MET A 46 -11.93 15.00 -8.27
N ILE A 47 -12.96 14.16 -8.37
CA ILE A 47 -14.29 14.55 -8.85
C ILE A 47 -14.94 15.55 -7.88
N ALA A 48 -14.91 15.26 -6.59
CA ALA A 48 -15.49 16.12 -5.55
C ALA A 48 -14.80 17.49 -5.47
N LEU A 49 -13.47 17.53 -5.56
CA LEU A 49 -12.70 18.78 -5.59
C LEU A 49 -12.92 19.59 -6.87
N LYS A 50 -13.21 18.92 -7.99
CA LYS A 50 -13.51 19.59 -9.25
C LYS A 50 -14.81 20.38 -9.17
N GLY A 51 -15.87 19.82 -8.57
CA GLY A 51 -17.15 20.51 -8.38
C GLY A 51 -17.03 21.80 -7.58
N LEU A 52 -16.31 21.76 -6.45
CA LEU A 52 -16.02 22.95 -5.64
C LEU A 52 -15.23 24.01 -6.43
N ARG A 53 -14.28 23.59 -7.26
CA ARG A 53 -13.47 24.49 -8.08
C ARG A 53 -14.27 25.15 -9.20
N ASP A 54 -15.19 24.42 -9.82
CA ASP A 54 -16.05 24.94 -10.88
C ASP A 54 -17.04 25.97 -10.31
N ALA A 55 -17.60 25.73 -9.11
CA ALA A 55 -18.47 26.68 -8.42
C ALA A 55 -17.75 27.98 -8.01
N GLU A 56 -16.50 27.88 -7.54
CA GLU A 56 -15.66 29.06 -7.26
C GLU A 56 -15.39 29.88 -8.52
N TYR A 57 -15.15 29.21 -9.66
CA TYR A 57 -14.97 29.88 -10.94
C TYR A 57 -16.25 30.62 -11.37
N ASP A 58 -17.42 30.01 -11.22
CA ASP A 58 -18.69 30.64 -11.58
C ASP A 58 -19.00 31.86 -10.71
N TYR A 59 -18.66 31.83 -9.42
CA TYR A 59 -18.70 33.00 -8.54
C TYR A 59 -17.74 34.11 -8.99
N GLN A 60 -16.47 33.79 -9.27
CA GLN A 60 -15.49 34.77 -9.74
C GLN A 60 -15.84 35.36 -11.12
N SER A 61 -16.52 34.59 -11.97
CA SER A 61 -17.03 35.03 -13.27
C SER A 61 -18.30 35.89 -13.18
N GLY A 62 -18.89 36.03 -11.98
CA GLY A 62 -20.08 36.83 -11.72
C GLY A 62 -21.39 36.17 -12.13
N LYS A 63 -21.39 34.85 -12.42
CA LYS A 63 -22.61 34.08 -12.72
C LYS A 63 -23.39 33.69 -11.47
N LEU A 64 -22.71 33.59 -10.34
CA LEU A 64 -23.29 33.32 -9.03
C LEU A 64 -23.09 34.55 -8.15
N ASP A 65 -24.13 34.91 -7.40
CA ASP A 65 -23.96 35.86 -6.30
C ASP A 65 -23.32 35.18 -5.08
N LYS A 66 -22.97 35.99 -4.09
CA LYS A 66 -22.24 35.54 -2.91
C LYS A 66 -23.08 34.65 -2.00
N GLU A 67 -24.38 34.90 -1.89
CA GLU A 67 -25.28 34.16 -1.00
C GLU A 67 -25.58 32.78 -1.58
N ASP A 68 -25.82 32.72 -2.89
CA ASP A 68 -25.98 31.47 -3.65
C ASP A 68 -24.68 30.65 -3.65
N PHE A 69 -23.54 31.28 -3.87
CA PHE A 69 -22.24 30.61 -3.80
C PHE A 69 -21.96 30.01 -2.42
N GLN A 70 -22.24 30.76 -1.33
CA GLN A 70 -22.01 30.25 0.02
C GLN A 70 -22.90 29.06 0.36
N SER A 71 -24.17 29.11 -0.05
CA SER A 71 -25.12 28.01 0.16
C SER A 71 -24.68 26.75 -0.60
N LEU A 72 -24.34 26.89 -1.88
CA LEU A 72 -23.87 25.79 -2.71
C LEU A 72 -22.54 25.20 -2.21
N ARG A 73 -21.62 26.04 -1.77
CA ARG A 73 -20.33 25.61 -1.21
C ARG A 73 -20.50 24.77 0.05
N LEU A 74 -21.42 25.14 0.94
CA LEU A 74 -21.69 24.39 2.16
C LEU A 74 -22.30 23.03 1.87
N GLU A 75 -23.24 22.95 0.93
CA GLU A 75 -23.84 21.69 0.48
C GLU A 75 -22.77 20.75 -0.11
N MET A 76 -22.00 21.23 -1.10
CA MET A 76 -20.93 20.43 -1.70
C MET A 76 -19.86 20.02 -0.67
N ALA A 77 -19.49 20.91 0.27
CA ALA A 77 -18.52 20.58 1.31
C ALA A 77 -19.04 19.48 2.23
N SER A 78 -20.34 19.44 2.55
CA SER A 78 -20.91 18.36 3.36
C SER A 78 -20.88 17.01 2.65
N GLU A 79 -21.17 16.99 1.34
CA GLU A 79 -21.09 15.77 0.52
C GLU A 79 -19.66 15.24 0.43
N VAL A 80 -18.68 16.13 0.22
CA VAL A 80 -17.25 15.74 0.19
C VAL A 80 -16.82 15.17 1.56
N LEU A 81 -17.25 15.80 2.65
CA LEU A 81 -16.90 15.36 4.01
C LEU A 81 -17.47 13.98 4.32
N GLU A 82 -18.69 13.69 3.91
CA GLU A 82 -19.32 12.38 4.10
C GLU A 82 -18.52 11.27 3.39
N ILE A 83 -18.15 11.48 2.12
CA ILE A 83 -17.32 10.54 1.35
C ILE A 83 -15.95 10.34 2.00
N MET A 84 -15.32 11.42 2.48
CA MET A 84 -14.03 11.34 3.17
C MET A 84 -14.12 10.57 4.49
N GLU A 85 -15.20 10.74 5.24
CA GLU A 85 -15.42 10.01 6.48
C GLU A 85 -15.63 8.51 6.24
N GLU A 86 -16.40 8.14 5.20
CA GLU A 86 -16.61 6.75 4.82
C GLU A 86 -15.30 6.05 4.45
N VAL A 87 -14.51 6.66 3.54
CA VAL A 87 -13.19 6.16 3.15
C VAL A 87 -12.25 6.08 4.35
N GLY A 88 -12.26 7.10 5.21
CA GLY A 88 -11.47 7.12 6.43
C GLY A 88 -11.82 5.97 7.38
N ARG A 89 -13.11 5.65 7.52
CA ARG A 89 -13.60 4.57 8.38
C ARG A 89 -13.19 3.19 7.87
N GLU A 90 -13.29 2.97 6.55
CA GLU A 90 -12.83 1.72 5.91
C GLU A 90 -11.31 1.53 6.09
N LEU A 91 -10.53 2.57 5.81
CA LEU A 91 -9.07 2.53 5.98
C LEU A 91 -8.68 2.24 7.44
N HIS A 92 -9.34 2.88 8.40
CA HIS A 92 -9.13 2.61 9.82
C HIS A 92 -9.44 1.15 10.18
N ALA A 93 -10.54 0.59 9.68
CA ALA A 93 -10.88 -0.81 9.93
C ALA A 93 -9.83 -1.77 9.35
N ASP A 94 -9.36 -1.53 8.12
CA ASP A 94 -8.32 -2.33 7.47
C ASP A 94 -6.99 -2.28 8.27
N VAL A 95 -6.59 -1.09 8.74
CA VAL A 95 -5.39 -0.91 9.57
C VAL A 95 -5.53 -1.63 10.93
N GLU A 96 -6.67 -1.51 11.61
CA GLU A 96 -6.88 -2.20 12.89
C GLU A 96 -6.86 -3.72 12.73
N MET A 97 -7.44 -4.25 11.64
CA MET A 97 -7.33 -5.68 11.32
C MET A 97 -5.88 -6.11 11.10
N GLU A 98 -5.07 -5.30 10.41
CA GLU A 98 -3.66 -5.60 10.19
C GLU A 98 -2.85 -5.56 11.47
N ILE A 99 -3.05 -4.52 12.30
CA ILE A 99 -2.43 -4.42 13.62
C ILE A 99 -2.77 -5.65 14.46
N GLN A 100 -4.04 -6.09 14.45
CA GLN A 100 -4.47 -7.26 15.18
C GLN A 100 -3.77 -8.53 14.67
N ARG A 101 -3.63 -8.71 13.35
CA ARG A 101 -2.87 -9.84 12.78
C ARG A 101 -1.42 -9.84 13.21
N VAL A 102 -0.75 -8.68 13.18
CA VAL A 102 0.65 -8.55 13.60
C VAL A 102 0.78 -8.85 15.09
N ARG A 103 -0.12 -8.34 15.94
CA ARG A 103 -0.15 -8.64 17.37
C ARG A 103 -0.31 -10.12 17.65
N GLU A 104 -1.23 -10.80 16.96
CA GLU A 104 -1.42 -12.25 17.12
C GLU A 104 -0.17 -13.06 16.71
N GLY A 105 0.56 -12.61 15.68
CA GLY A 105 1.83 -13.20 15.28
C GLY A 105 2.92 -12.99 16.33
N LEU A 106 3.01 -11.80 16.90
CA LEU A 106 3.95 -11.47 17.98
C LEU A 106 3.67 -12.29 19.24
N ASP A 107 2.40 -12.35 19.67
CA ASP A 107 1.97 -13.09 20.86
C ASP A 107 2.18 -14.61 20.69
N ALA A 108 2.10 -15.10 19.45
CA ALA A 108 2.40 -16.50 19.11
C ALA A 108 3.91 -16.78 18.98
N GLY A 109 4.79 -15.78 19.15
CA GLY A 109 6.23 -15.94 19.03
C GLY A 109 6.72 -16.18 17.60
N LEU A 110 5.92 -15.87 16.58
CA LEU A 110 6.21 -16.18 15.17
C LEU A 110 7.08 -15.13 14.48
N THR A 111 7.96 -14.48 15.24
CA THR A 111 8.98 -13.57 14.71
C THR A 111 10.12 -14.40 14.13
N CYS A 112 10.38 -14.22 12.85
CA CYS A 112 11.46 -14.91 12.16
C CYS A 112 12.82 -14.47 12.72
N LEU A 113 13.63 -15.43 13.18
CA LEU A 113 14.98 -15.18 13.67
C LEU A 113 16.00 -14.87 12.56
N SER A 114 15.67 -15.19 11.31
CA SER A 114 16.56 -14.98 10.15
C SER A 114 16.43 -13.57 9.57
N CYS A 115 15.21 -13.05 9.39
CA CYS A 115 14.95 -11.75 8.76
C CYS A 115 14.16 -10.76 9.63
N GLY A 116 13.62 -11.17 10.78
CA GLY A 116 12.86 -10.31 11.69
C GLY A 116 11.36 -10.17 11.37
N GLU A 117 10.86 -10.81 10.32
CA GLU A 117 9.45 -10.71 9.92
C GLU A 117 8.50 -11.34 10.95
N VAL A 118 7.36 -10.68 11.23
CA VAL A 118 6.31 -11.21 12.10
C VAL A 118 5.30 -12.00 11.27
N ASN A 119 5.22 -13.31 11.51
CA ASN A 119 4.40 -14.20 10.69
C ASN A 119 3.00 -14.40 11.29
N ARG A 120 2.04 -14.69 10.40
CA ARG A 120 0.67 -14.99 10.82
C ARG A 120 0.62 -16.27 11.66
N LYS A 121 -0.31 -16.30 12.60
CA LYS A 121 -0.62 -17.49 13.40
C LYS A 121 -0.90 -18.70 12.51
N GLY A 122 -0.23 -19.82 12.79
CA GLY A 122 -0.34 -21.06 12.02
C GLY A 122 0.63 -21.17 10.84
N SER A 123 1.49 -20.18 10.60
CA SER A 123 2.60 -20.30 9.67
C SER A 123 3.65 -21.30 10.19
N TYR A 124 4.05 -22.24 9.33
CA TYR A 124 5.19 -23.15 9.60
C TYR A 124 6.52 -22.60 9.06
N PHE A 125 6.45 -21.66 8.11
CA PHE A 125 7.60 -21.03 7.46
C PHE A 125 7.39 -19.51 7.38
N CYS A 126 8.48 -18.76 7.32
CA CYS A 126 8.47 -17.31 7.19
C CYS A 126 8.00 -16.91 5.79
N GLY A 127 6.99 -16.05 5.71
CA GLY A 127 6.44 -15.56 4.45
C GLY A 127 7.35 -14.61 3.66
N GLN A 128 8.44 -14.11 4.28
CA GLN A 128 9.34 -13.14 3.65
C GLN A 128 10.71 -13.69 3.27
N CYS A 129 11.24 -14.69 3.98
CA CYS A 129 12.54 -15.30 3.66
C CYS A 129 12.51 -16.83 3.57
N GLY A 130 11.35 -17.46 3.79
CA GLY A 130 11.17 -18.92 3.67
C GLY A 130 11.80 -19.77 4.79
N SER A 131 12.45 -19.17 5.79
CA SER A 131 13.01 -19.92 6.92
C SER A 131 11.93 -20.61 7.76
N THR A 132 12.25 -21.77 8.35
CA THR A 132 11.35 -22.47 9.27
C THR A 132 11.10 -21.64 10.53
N LEU A 133 9.85 -21.59 10.97
CA LEU A 133 9.48 -20.98 12.26
C LEU A 133 9.53 -22.12 13.29
N GLU A 134 10.54 -22.10 14.16
CA GLU A 134 10.70 -23.06 15.27
C GLU A 134 9.80 -22.71 16.46
#